data_AF-A0A3D1IZ42-F1
#
_entry.id   AF-A0A3D1IZ42-F1
#
_cell.length_a   1.000
_cell.length_b   1.000
_cell.length_c   1.000
_cell.angle_alpha   90.00
_cell.angle_beta   90.00
_cell.angle_gamma   90.00
#
_symmetry.space_group_name_H-M   'P 1'
#
loop_
_entity.id
_entity.type
_entity.pdbx_description
1 polymer ?
#
loop_
_entity_poly.entity_id
_entity_poly.type
_entity_poly.pdbx_seq_one_letter_code
_entity_poly.pdbx_strand_id
1 'polypeptide(L)'
;TTATRMDKFTDMMLEKTGLISMIGKAERGPVAIESIKNHKSAYLMAVGGAAYLVSKAIKTAKVVGFADLGMEAIYEFDVQDMPVTVAVDSKGTSVHNTGPKEWQDRIAASSVGEIAVTSI
;
A
#
# COMPACT_ATOMS: atom_id res chain seq x y z
N THR A 1 -4.55 3.80 5.95
CA THR A 1 -4.03 3.33 7.26
C THR A 1 -3.13 2.11 7.06
N THR A 2 -2.60 1.45 8.11
CA THR A 2 -1.78 0.22 7.96
C THR A 2 -2.58 -0.86 7.26
N ALA A 3 -2.16 -1.26 6.06
CA ALA A 3 -2.97 -2.05 5.14
C ALA A 3 -3.13 -3.51 5.59
N THR A 4 -2.13 -4.08 6.26
CA THR A 4 -2.12 -5.49 6.71
C THR A 4 -3.34 -5.84 7.59
N ARG A 5 -3.89 -4.87 8.34
CA ARG A 5 -5.10 -5.08 9.16
C ARG A 5 -6.34 -5.42 8.33
N MET A 6 -6.34 -5.07 7.04
CA MET A 6 -7.43 -5.30 6.11
C MET A 6 -7.23 -6.55 5.23
N ASP A 7 -6.09 -7.25 5.35
CA ASP A 7 -5.74 -8.37 4.47
C ASP A 7 -6.81 -9.47 4.48
N LYS A 8 -7.32 -9.81 5.67
CA LYS A 8 -8.38 -10.85 5.85
C LYS A 8 -9.71 -10.53 5.14
N PHE A 9 -9.94 -9.27 4.80
CA PHE A 9 -11.17 -8.83 4.12
C PHE A 9 -10.95 -8.59 2.62
N THR A 10 -9.70 -8.61 2.16
CA THR A 10 -9.32 -8.12 0.84
C THR A 10 -10.00 -8.93 -0.26
N ASP A 11 -9.98 -10.26 -0.16
CA ASP A 11 -10.54 -11.12 -1.18
C ASP A 11 -12.04 -10.93 -1.35
N MET A 12 -12.77 -10.93 -0.22
CA MET A 12 -14.19 -10.63 -0.20
C MET A 12 -14.52 -9.26 -0.79
N MET A 13 -13.72 -8.23 -0.49
CA MET A 13 -13.93 -6.90 -1.05
C MET A 13 -13.70 -6.87 -2.56
N LEU A 14 -12.58 -7.40 -3.03
CA LEU A 14 -12.24 -7.43 -4.47
C LEU A 14 -13.29 -8.21 -5.27
N GLU A 15 -13.69 -9.39 -4.80
CA GLU A 15 -14.70 -10.23 -5.43
C GLU A 15 -16.06 -9.53 -5.54
N LYS A 16 -16.53 -8.90 -4.45
CA LYS A 16 -17.90 -8.36 -4.38
C LYS A 16 -18.07 -6.98 -5.00
N THR A 17 -17.00 -6.20 -5.06
CA THR A 17 -17.08 -4.78 -5.46
C THR A 17 -16.44 -4.50 -6.81
N GLY A 18 -15.57 -5.38 -7.31
CA GLY A 18 -14.78 -5.11 -8.52
C GLY A 18 -13.77 -3.98 -8.36
N LEU A 19 -13.34 -3.68 -7.13
CA LEU A 19 -12.34 -2.64 -6.85
C LEU A 19 -11.03 -2.90 -7.61
N ILE A 20 -10.65 -1.94 -8.46
CA ILE A 20 -9.44 -2.05 -9.29
C ILE A 20 -8.15 -1.71 -8.53
N SER A 21 -8.25 -1.00 -7.39
CA SER A 21 -7.09 -0.70 -6.56
C SER A 21 -7.46 -0.36 -5.11
N MET A 22 -6.45 -0.37 -4.24
CA MET A 22 -6.56 0.04 -2.83
C MET A 22 -5.38 0.96 -2.46
N ILE A 23 -5.61 1.91 -1.56
CA ILE A 23 -4.57 2.81 -1.03
C ILE A 23 -4.37 2.58 0.47
N GLY A 24 -3.12 2.42 0.90
CA GLY A 24 -2.77 2.23 2.31
C GLY A 24 -1.35 2.64 2.65
N LYS A 25 -0.86 2.21 3.83
CA LYS A 25 0.56 2.28 4.19
C LYS A 25 1.04 0.91 4.66
N ALA A 26 2.37 0.71 4.63
CA ALA A 26 3.04 -0.54 4.92
C ALA A 26 2.76 -1.64 3.88
N GLU A 27 3.42 -2.79 4.07
CA GLU A 27 3.34 -3.96 3.23
C GLU A 27 1.98 -4.68 3.31
N ARG A 28 1.75 -5.54 2.33
CA ARG A 28 0.63 -6.48 2.28
C ARG A 28 1.16 -7.88 2.55
N GLY A 29 0.43 -8.67 3.32
CA GLY A 29 0.74 -10.07 3.55
C GLY A 29 0.51 -10.94 2.31
N PRO A 30 0.99 -12.19 2.33
CA PRO A 30 0.91 -13.10 1.18
C PRO A 30 -0.52 -13.35 0.69
N VAL A 31 -1.48 -13.49 1.62
CA VAL A 31 -2.90 -13.70 1.31
C VAL A 31 -3.47 -12.53 0.51
N ALA A 32 -3.15 -11.30 0.90
CA ALA A 32 -3.62 -10.13 0.18
C ALA A 32 -2.94 -9.97 -1.18
N ILE A 33 -1.64 -10.28 -1.29
CA ILE A 33 -0.90 -10.25 -2.56
C ILE A 33 -1.50 -11.27 -3.55
N GLU A 34 -1.80 -12.48 -3.09
CA GLU A 34 -2.43 -13.51 -3.91
C GLU A 34 -3.82 -13.07 -4.40
N SER A 35 -4.63 -12.52 -3.51
CA SER A 35 -5.95 -11.98 -3.86
C SER A 35 -5.85 -10.85 -4.90
N ILE A 36 -4.91 -9.90 -4.72
CA ILE A 36 -4.64 -8.83 -5.69
C ILE A 36 -4.34 -9.40 -7.09
N LYS A 37 -3.50 -10.45 -7.16
CA LYS A 37 -3.14 -11.13 -8.41
C LYS A 37 -4.32 -11.84 -9.06
N ASN A 38 -5.15 -12.51 -8.26
CA ASN A 38 -6.32 -13.27 -8.71
C ASN A 38 -7.39 -12.35 -9.32
N HIS A 39 -7.63 -11.20 -8.67
CA HIS A 39 -8.62 -10.21 -9.10
C HIS A 39 -8.06 -9.14 -10.04
N LYS A 40 -6.79 -9.23 -10.45
CA LYS A 40 -6.11 -8.23 -11.32
C LYS A 40 -6.19 -6.79 -10.79
N SER A 41 -6.21 -6.64 -9.48
CA SER A 41 -6.23 -5.35 -8.78
C SER A 41 -4.81 -4.82 -8.57
N ALA A 42 -4.66 -3.69 -7.88
CA ALA A 42 -3.36 -3.16 -7.46
C ALA A 42 -3.40 -2.61 -6.03
N TYR A 43 -2.25 -2.58 -5.36
CA TYR A 43 -2.10 -1.87 -4.08
C TYR A 43 -1.14 -0.71 -4.24
N LEU A 44 -1.62 0.48 -3.90
CA LEU A 44 -0.89 1.72 -3.90
C LEU A 44 -0.54 2.10 -2.46
N MET A 45 0.74 2.37 -2.21
CA MET A 45 1.21 2.79 -0.91
C MET A 45 1.39 4.31 -0.89
N ALA A 46 0.72 4.96 0.07
CA ALA A 46 0.97 6.34 0.45
C ALA A 46 2.10 6.41 1.49
N VAL A 47 2.81 7.54 1.52
CA VAL A 47 3.89 7.77 2.49
C VAL A 47 3.31 7.92 3.90
N GLY A 48 3.69 7.00 4.79
CA GLY A 48 3.29 7.05 6.20
C GLY A 48 3.91 8.25 6.93
N GLY A 49 3.15 8.89 7.82
CA GLY A 49 3.62 10.02 8.62
C GLY A 49 3.53 11.39 7.92
N ALA A 50 3.32 11.43 6.60
CA ALA A 50 3.18 12.66 5.82
C ALA A 50 1.72 13.08 5.60
N ALA A 51 0.82 12.80 6.55
CA ALA A 51 -0.63 12.97 6.37
C ALA A 51 -1.05 14.39 5.98
N TYR A 52 -0.36 15.41 6.51
CA TYR A 52 -0.61 16.81 6.14
C TYR A 52 -0.29 17.11 4.67
N LEU A 53 0.76 16.51 4.12
CA LEU A 53 1.12 16.71 2.72
C LEU A 53 0.18 15.92 1.82
N VAL A 54 -0.14 14.69 2.20
CA VAL A 54 -1.11 13.85 1.46
C VAL A 54 -2.50 14.49 1.44
N SER A 55 -2.93 15.17 2.51
CA SER A 55 -4.24 15.83 2.54
C SER A 55 -4.35 17.01 1.59
N LYS A 56 -3.25 17.59 1.11
CA LYS A 56 -3.27 18.62 0.05
C LYS A 56 -3.81 18.11 -1.29
N ALA A 57 -3.74 16.80 -1.50
CA ALA A 57 -4.32 16.15 -2.67
C ALA A 57 -5.85 16.04 -2.59
N ILE A 58 -6.44 16.10 -1.38
CA ILE A 58 -7.89 15.97 -1.16
C ILE A 58 -8.56 17.32 -1.42
N LYS A 59 -9.51 17.35 -2.36
CA LYS A 59 -10.27 18.55 -2.73
C LYS A 59 -11.61 18.62 -2.01
N THR A 60 -12.26 17.48 -1.84
CA THR A 60 -13.53 17.37 -1.11
C THR A 60 -13.54 16.09 -0.28
N ALA A 61 -14.36 16.07 0.76
CA ALA A 61 -14.59 14.91 1.61
C ALA A 61 -16.06 14.91 2.05
N LYS A 62 -16.80 13.84 1.73
CA LYS A 62 -18.21 13.69 2.07
C LYS A 62 -18.45 12.37 2.78
N VAL A 63 -19.12 12.40 3.92
CA VAL A 63 -19.58 11.18 4.59
C VAL A 63 -20.70 10.55 3.76
N VAL A 64 -20.56 9.27 3.41
CA VAL A 64 -21.53 8.53 2.60
C VAL A 64 -22.10 7.31 3.34
N GLY A 65 -21.55 6.94 4.49
CA GLY A 65 -22.08 5.86 5.32
C GLY A 65 -21.48 5.83 6.72
N PHE A 66 -22.25 5.32 7.67
CA PHE A 66 -21.83 5.09 9.06
C PHE A 66 -21.27 6.34 9.76
N ALA A 67 -21.99 7.46 9.68
CA ALA A 67 -21.55 8.76 10.21
C ALA A 67 -21.26 8.72 11.73
N ASP A 68 -21.93 7.84 12.46
CA ASP A 68 -21.75 7.58 13.89
C ASP A 68 -20.39 6.99 14.25
N LEU A 69 -19.67 6.40 13.28
CA LEU A 69 -18.31 5.88 13.47
C LEU A 69 -17.22 6.97 13.44
N GLY A 70 -17.60 8.24 13.26
CA GLY A 70 -16.68 9.38 13.28
C GLY A 70 -15.58 9.24 12.23
N MET A 71 -14.31 9.23 12.64
CA MET A 71 -13.16 9.12 11.74
C MET A 71 -13.07 7.81 10.94
N GLU A 72 -13.82 6.78 11.36
CA GLU A 72 -13.89 5.48 10.67
C GLU A 72 -15.14 5.37 9.76
N ALA A 73 -15.91 6.45 9.60
CA ALA A 73 -17.01 6.50 8.64
C ALA A 73 -16.52 6.27 7.20
N ILE A 74 -17.44 5.92 6.29
CA ILE A 74 -17.11 5.82 4.87
C ILE A 74 -17.19 7.22 4.26
N TYR A 75 -16.09 7.62 3.63
CA TYR A 75 -15.95 8.90 2.96
C TYR A 75 -15.79 8.72 1.45
N GLU A 76 -16.46 9.57 0.71
CA GLU A 76 -16.17 9.87 -0.69
C GLU A 76 -15.21 11.07 -0.74
N PHE A 77 -14.11 10.92 -1.49
CA PHE A 77 -13.09 11.95 -1.63
C PHE A 77 -12.86 12.27 -3.10
N ASP A 78 -12.85 13.55 -3.44
CA ASP A 78 -12.23 14.01 -4.69
C ASP A 78 -10.74 14.24 -4.44
N VAL A 79 -9.88 13.59 -5.22
CA VAL A 79 -8.43 13.69 -5.09
C VAL A 79 -7.77 14.15 -6.38
N GLN A 80 -6.69 14.92 -6.26
CA GLN A 80 -5.86 15.37 -7.38
C GLN A 80 -4.39 15.24 -6.99
N ASP A 81 -3.57 14.69 -7.88
CA ASP A 81 -2.11 14.54 -7.68
C ASP A 81 -1.74 13.85 -6.36
N MET A 82 -2.50 12.82 -5.97
CA MET A 82 -2.26 12.09 -4.73
C MET A 82 -0.94 11.30 -4.81
N PRO A 83 0.04 11.59 -3.93
CA PRO A 83 1.35 10.96 -4.02
C PRO A 83 1.29 9.53 -3.49
N VAL A 84 1.26 8.56 -4.41
CA VAL A 84 1.24 7.13 -4.11
C VAL A 84 2.18 6.36 -5.03
N THR A 85 2.67 5.22 -4.55
CA THR A 85 3.55 4.33 -5.31
C THR A 85 2.88 2.96 -5.46
N VAL A 86 2.99 2.33 -6.62
CA VAL A 86 2.55 0.93 -6.78
C VAL A 86 3.43 0.04 -5.92
N ALA A 87 2.86 -0.52 -4.86
CA ALA A 87 3.55 -1.39 -3.92
C ALA A 87 3.29 -2.87 -4.19
N VAL A 88 2.11 -3.22 -4.74
CA VAL A 88 1.83 -4.54 -5.32
C VAL A 88 1.14 -4.34 -6.67
N ASP A 89 1.70 -4.92 -7.73
CA ASP A 89 1.11 -4.87 -9.08
C ASP A 89 0.03 -5.96 -9.27
N SER A 90 -0.67 -5.92 -10.41
CA SER A 90 -1.72 -6.89 -10.76
C SER A 90 -1.22 -8.31 -11.06
N LYS A 91 0.10 -8.51 -11.08
CA LYS A 91 0.75 -9.82 -11.20
C LYS A 91 1.13 -10.39 -9.83
N GLY A 92 0.98 -9.61 -8.76
CA GLY A 92 1.37 -9.98 -7.39
C GLY A 92 2.84 -9.69 -7.08
N THR A 93 3.54 -8.92 -7.92
CA THR A 93 4.90 -8.44 -7.61
C THR A 93 4.81 -7.39 -6.51
N SER A 94 5.49 -7.61 -5.39
CA SER A 94 5.54 -6.68 -4.25
C SER A 94 6.90 -6.00 -4.14
N VAL A 95 6.90 -4.67 -4.05
CA VAL A 95 8.13 -3.88 -3.84
C VAL A 95 8.80 -4.19 -2.50
N HIS A 96 8.02 -4.62 -1.50
CA HIS A 96 8.54 -5.02 -0.20
C HIS A 96 9.28 -6.36 -0.26
N ASN A 97 9.08 -7.14 -1.33
CA ASN A 97 9.83 -8.38 -1.60
C ASN A 97 10.98 -8.13 -2.57
N THR A 98 10.73 -7.40 -3.67
CA THR A 98 11.74 -7.19 -4.71
C THR A 98 12.77 -6.13 -4.32
N GLY A 99 12.36 -5.06 -3.63
CA GLY A 99 13.23 -3.96 -3.25
C GLY A 99 14.39 -4.40 -2.35
N PRO A 100 14.15 -5.08 -1.21
CA PRO A 100 15.23 -5.58 -0.37
C PRO A 100 16.18 -6.51 -1.11
N LYS A 101 15.64 -7.40 -1.96
CA LYS A 101 16.44 -8.32 -2.77
C LYS A 101 17.34 -7.58 -3.77
N GLU A 102 16.77 -6.64 -4.53
CA GLU A 102 17.53 -5.84 -5.50
C GLU A 102 18.68 -5.08 -4.82
N TRP A 103 18.43 -4.48 -3.66
CA TRP A 103 19.47 -3.78 -2.92
C TRP A 103 20.52 -4.71 -2.33
N GLN A 104 20.14 -5.90 -1.85
CA GLN A 104 21.11 -6.92 -1.42
C GLN A 104 22.05 -7.31 -2.57
N ASP A 105 21.49 -7.60 -3.74
CA ASP A 105 22.27 -7.97 -4.94
C ASP A 105 23.19 -6.82 -5.38
N ARG A 106 22.69 -5.58 -5.38
CA ARG A 106 23.47 -4.39 -5.73
C ARG A 106 24.61 -4.14 -4.74
N ILE A 107 24.35 -4.25 -3.43
CA ILE A 107 25.37 -4.08 -2.39
C ILE A 107 26.45 -5.15 -2.54
N ALA A 108 26.07 -6.41 -2.77
CA ALA A 108 27.01 -7.52 -2.96
C ALA A 108 27.85 -7.36 -4.25
N ALA A 109 27.27 -6.83 -5.32
CA ALA A 109 27.95 -6.58 -6.60
C ALA A 109 28.82 -5.31 -6.59
N SER A 110 28.48 -4.33 -5.76
CA SER A 110 29.27 -3.12 -5.61
C SER A 110 30.47 -3.38 -4.68
N SER A 111 31.66 -2.99 -5.10
CA SER A 111 32.87 -2.94 -4.25
C SER A 111 32.78 -1.79 -3.23
N VAL A 112 31.67 -1.70 -2.52
CA VAL A 112 31.56 -0.84 -1.33
C VAL A 112 32.36 -1.55 -0.26
N GLY A 113 33.61 -1.13 -0.11
CA GLY A 113 34.57 -1.70 0.84
C GLY A 113 33.95 -1.92 2.21
N GLU A 114 34.30 -3.06 2.81
CA GLU A 114 34.06 -3.49 4.19
C GLU A 114 33.36 -2.45 5.09
N ILE A 115 32.04 -2.35 4.99
CA ILE A 115 31.26 -1.77 6.09
C ILE A 115 31.17 -2.87 7.12
N ALA A 116 31.97 -2.77 8.17
CA ALA A 116 31.91 -3.70 9.30
C ALA A 116 30.49 -3.68 9.88
N VAL A 117 29.72 -4.72 9.57
CA VAL A 117 28.42 -4.96 10.20
C VAL A 117 28.71 -5.58 11.56
N THR A 118 28.84 -4.73 12.59
CA THR A 118 28.85 -5.22 13.96
C THR A 118 27.45 -5.76 14.25
N SER A 119 27.34 -7.08 14.36
CA SER A 119 26.13 -7.74 14.84
C SER A 119 25.76 -7.19 16.22
N ILE A 120 24.52 -6.69 16.35
CA ILE A 120 23.88 -6.35 17.63
C ILE A 120 23.31 -7.62 18.25
#